data_AF-A0AA41SA02-F1
#
_entry.id   AF-A0AA41SA02-F1
#
_cell.length_a   1.000
_cell.length_b   1.000
_cell.length_c   1.000
_cell.angle_alpha   90.00
_cell.angle_beta   90.00
_cell.angle_gamma   90.00
#
_symmetry.space_group_name_H-M   'P 1'
#
loop_
_entity.id
_entity.type
_entity.pdbx_description
1 polymer ?
#
loop_
_entity_poly.entity_id
_entity_poly.type
_entity_poly.pdbx_seq_one_letter_code
_entity_poly.pdbx_strand_id
1 'polypeptide(L)'
;IQRALGCKNSPLSYDITAACSGFVLGLLSAACHIRGGGFKNVLVVGADSLSRYVDWSDRGTCILFGDAAGAVLVQACDGNEDGLFGFDFHSDGEGQ
;
A
#
# COMPACT_ATOMS: atom_id res chain seq x y z
N ILE A 1 -7.88 1.64 10.89
CA ILE A 1 -6.52 2.12 11.25
C ILE A 1 -6.51 3.56 11.77
N GLN A 2 -7.06 4.54 11.04
CA GLN A 2 -7.14 5.96 11.44
C GLN A 2 -7.56 6.19 12.92
N ARG A 3 -8.65 5.56 13.37
CA ARG A 3 -9.09 5.59 14.79
C ARG A 3 -8.05 5.03 15.76
N ALA A 4 -7.45 3.89 15.43
CA ALA A 4 -6.50 3.19 16.30
C ALA A 4 -5.19 3.98 16.48
N LEU A 5 -4.77 4.72 15.45
CA LEU A 5 -3.64 5.66 15.51
C LEU A 5 -3.99 6.98 16.20
N GLY A 6 -5.25 7.18 16.61
CA GLY A 6 -5.69 8.40 17.30
C GLY A 6 -5.63 9.65 16.44
N CYS A 7 -5.75 9.54 15.11
CA CYS A 7 -5.73 10.70 14.21
C CYS A 7 -6.97 11.59 14.46
N LYS A 8 -6.79 12.72 15.16
CA LYS A 8 -7.89 13.58 15.65
C LYS A 8 -8.49 14.51 14.60
N ASN A 9 -7.75 14.81 13.54
CA ASN A 9 -8.15 15.78 12.53
C ASN A 9 -8.87 15.14 11.33
N SER A 10 -9.35 13.90 11.48
CA SER A 10 -10.02 13.12 10.43
C SER A 10 -9.31 13.21 9.06
N PRO A 11 -8.01 12.86 8.98
CA PRO A 11 -7.30 12.89 7.71
C PRO A 11 -7.99 11.98 6.69
N LEU A 12 -7.89 12.32 5.40
CA LEU A 12 -8.34 11.44 4.33
C LEU A 12 -7.76 10.03 4.52
N SER A 13 -8.61 9.01 4.49
CA SER A 13 -8.22 7.61 4.60
C SER A 13 -9.08 6.76 3.67
N TYR A 14 -8.45 5.87 2.92
CA TYR A 14 -9.11 4.95 2.00
C TYR A 14 -8.25 3.71 1.81
N ASP A 15 -8.87 2.62 1.36
CA ASP A 15 -8.20 1.36 1.06
C ASP A 15 -7.99 1.22 -0.45
N ILE A 16 -6.89 0.59 -0.84
CA ILE A 16 -6.55 0.30 -2.25
C ILE A 16 -6.50 -1.22 -2.42
N THR A 17 -7.29 -1.74 -3.35
CA THR A 17 -7.31 -3.16 -3.69
C THR A 17 -6.62 -3.37 -5.03
N ALA A 18 -5.40 -3.91 -5.02
CA ALA A 18 -4.65 -4.30 -6.22
C ALA A 18 -3.80 -5.56 -5.97
N ALA A 19 -4.35 -6.51 -5.21
CA ALA A 19 -3.67 -7.74 -4.78
C ALA A 19 -2.24 -7.45 -4.25
N CYS A 20 -1.25 -8.28 -4.60
CA CYS A 20 0.15 -8.14 -4.18
C CYS A 20 0.79 -6.80 -4.60
N SER A 21 0.26 -6.12 -5.62
CA SER A 21 0.76 -4.83 -6.11
C SER A 21 0.21 -3.63 -5.33
N GLY A 22 -0.74 -3.86 -4.40
CA GLY A 22 -1.44 -2.82 -3.64
C GLY A 22 -0.50 -1.87 -2.90
N PHE A 23 0.58 -2.39 -2.30
CA PHE A 23 1.52 -1.55 -1.56
C PHE A 23 2.28 -0.58 -2.47
N VAL A 24 2.75 -1.05 -3.64
CA VAL A 24 3.47 -0.21 -4.60
C VAL A 24 2.52 0.85 -5.18
N LEU A 25 1.28 0.47 -5.51
CA LEU A 25 0.26 1.42 -5.98
C LEU A 25 -0.11 2.46 -4.91
N GLY A 26 -0.13 2.06 -3.64
CA GLY A 26 -0.30 2.95 -2.50
C GLY A 26 0.85 3.93 -2.33
N LEU A 27 2.10 3.47 -2.51
CA LEU A 27 3.29 4.33 -2.49
C LEU A 27 3.25 5.39 -3.60
N LEU A 28 2.90 4.98 -4.83
CA LEU A 28 2.74 5.92 -5.94
C LEU A 28 1.61 6.92 -5.65
N SER A 29 0.46 6.45 -5.17
CA SER A 29 -0.65 7.33 -4.81
C SER A 29 -0.23 8.35 -3.76
N ALA A 30 0.54 7.94 -2.74
CA ALA A 30 1.08 8.84 -1.72
C ALA A 30 2.00 9.91 -2.31
N ALA A 31 2.90 9.54 -3.22
CA ALA A 31 3.76 10.48 -3.91
C ALA A 31 2.97 11.49 -4.76
N CYS A 32 1.94 11.03 -5.48
CA CYS A 32 1.05 11.91 -6.23
C CYS A 32 0.32 12.92 -5.33
N HIS A 33 -0.17 12.48 -4.16
CA HIS A 33 -0.81 13.36 -3.17
C HIS A 33 0.14 14.42 -2.61
N ILE A 34 1.40 14.06 -2.36
CA ILE A 34 2.43 14.98 -1.88
C ILE A 34 2.81 15.98 -2.97
N ARG A 35 3.12 15.50 -4.19
CA ARG A 35 3.49 16.35 -5.33
C ARG A 35 2.33 17.25 -5.79
N GLY A 36 1.09 16.82 -5.58
CA GLY A 36 -0.11 17.64 -5.79
C GLY A 36 -0.30 18.77 -4.77
N GLY A 37 0.57 18.89 -3.74
CA GLY A 37 0.61 19.99 -2.80
C GLY A 37 -0.44 19.94 -1.67
N GLY A 38 -1.35 18.97 -1.68
CA GLY A 38 -2.42 18.84 -0.68
C GLY A 38 -1.99 18.15 0.62
N PHE A 39 -0.88 17.40 0.60
CA PHE A 39 -0.46 16.56 1.72
C PHE A 39 1.05 16.70 1.97
N LYS A 40 1.45 16.77 3.25
CA LYS A 40 2.86 16.78 3.67
C LYS A 40 3.35 15.44 4.20
N ASN A 41 2.44 14.63 4.72
CA ASN A 41 2.73 13.33 5.30
C ASN A 41 1.61 12.38 4.89
N VAL A 42 1.95 11.25 4.31
CA VAL A 42 1.01 10.20 3.92
C VAL A 42 1.51 8.87 4.47
N LEU A 43 0.68 8.21 5.28
CA LEU A 43 0.96 6.89 5.80
C LEU A 43 0.39 5.83 4.86
N VAL A 44 1.26 5.00 4.29
CA VAL A 44 0.87 3.86 3.46
C VAL A 44 1.00 2.59 4.30
N VAL A 45 -0.06 1.81 4.39
CA VAL A 45 -0.09 0.54 5.11
C VAL A 45 -0.47 -0.57 4.15
N GLY A 46 0.36 -1.61 4.06
CA GLY A 46 0.03 -2.87 3.41
C GLY A 46 -0.18 -3.93 4.48
N ALA A 47 -1.32 -4.60 4.46
CA ALA A 47 -1.63 -5.65 5.43
C ALA A 47 -2.46 -6.74 4.78
N ASP A 48 -2.03 -7.98 4.99
CA ASP A 48 -2.65 -9.18 4.44
C ASP A 48 -2.86 -10.20 5.57
N SER A 49 -4.03 -10.83 5.56
CA SER A 49 -4.37 -11.92 6.48
C SER A 49 -4.83 -13.15 5.68
N LEU A 50 -3.94 -13.64 4.82
CA LEU A 50 -4.24 -14.68 3.85
C LEU A 50 -4.38 -16.07 4.48
N SER A 51 -3.83 -16.31 5.67
CA SER A 51 -3.88 -17.62 6.35
C SER A 51 -5.30 -18.15 6.53
N ARG A 52 -6.29 -17.26 6.61
CA ARG A 52 -7.73 -17.59 6.74
C ARG A 52 -8.34 -18.16 5.47
N TYR A 53 -7.71 -17.93 4.32
CA TYR A 53 -8.19 -18.33 3.00
C TYR A 53 -7.36 -19.47 2.40
N VAL A 54 -6.35 -19.96 3.13
CA VAL A 54 -5.49 -21.07 2.71
C VAL A 54 -6.23 -22.41 2.84
N ASP A 55 -6.18 -23.22 1.78
CA ASP A 55 -6.50 -24.64 1.85
C ASP A 55 -5.32 -25.41 2.45
N TRP A 56 -5.46 -25.82 3.71
CA TRP A 56 -4.41 -26.55 4.44
C TRP A 56 -4.20 -27.99 3.94
N SER A 57 -5.09 -28.51 3.09
CA SER A 57 -4.91 -29.81 2.43
C SER A 57 -4.06 -29.71 1.16
N ASP A 58 -4.00 -28.53 0.53
CA ASP A 58 -3.16 -28.26 -0.63
C ASP A 58 -1.75 -27.83 -0.21
N ARG A 59 -0.81 -28.77 -0.33
CA ARG A 59 0.61 -28.51 -0.05
C ARG A 59 1.23 -27.45 -0.97
N GLY A 60 0.67 -27.23 -2.17
CA GLY A 60 1.20 -26.26 -3.14
C GLY A 60 1.07 -24.81 -2.67
N THR A 61 0.03 -24.49 -1.90
CA THR A 61 -0.29 -23.13 -1.48
C THR A 61 -0.09 -22.90 0.01
N CYS A 62 -0.30 -23.90 0.86
CA CYS A 62 -0.30 -23.72 2.32
C CYS A 62 1.07 -23.36 2.94
N ILE A 63 2.16 -23.60 2.19
CA ILE A 63 3.52 -23.22 2.62
C ILE A 63 3.92 -21.79 2.17
N LEU A 64 3.13 -21.14 1.31
CA LEU A 64 3.48 -19.87 0.69
C LEU A 64 2.82 -18.67 1.38
N PHE A 65 1.58 -18.85 1.85
CA PHE A 65 0.75 -17.75 2.33
C PHE A 65 0.73 -17.66 3.85
N GLY A 66 0.76 -16.44 4.36
CA GLY A 66 0.71 -16.14 5.77
C GLY A 66 0.11 -14.75 6.01
N ASP A 67 0.21 -14.29 7.25
CA ASP A 67 -0.32 -13.00 7.68
C ASP A 67 0.84 -12.05 7.96
N ALA A 68 0.77 -10.83 7.43
CA ALA A 68 1.79 -9.82 7.62
C ALA A 68 1.22 -8.41 7.45
N ALA A 69 1.86 -7.43 8.09
CA ALA A 69 1.57 -6.02 7.86
C ALA A 69 2.87 -5.21 7.88
N GLY A 70 2.93 -4.19 7.02
CA GLY A 70 4.02 -3.23 6.92
C GLY A 70 3.47 -1.84 6.66
N ALA A 71 4.22 -0.82 7.06
CA ALA A 71 3.84 0.57 6.85
C ALA A 71 5.05 1.46 6.57
N VAL A 72 4.84 2.48 5.74
CA VAL A 72 5.82 3.53 5.45
C VAL A 72 5.18 4.90 5.56
N LEU A 73 5.92 5.86 6.10
CA LEU A 73 5.52 7.26 6.12
C LEU A 73 6.23 7.99 4.98
N VAL A 74 5.48 8.43 3.99
CA VAL A 74 6.00 9.26 2.90
C VAL A 74 5.85 10.72 3.33
N GLN A 75 6.93 11.48 3.27
CA GLN A 75 6.97 12.88 3.68
C GLN A 75 7.36 13.75 2.49
N ALA A 76 6.76 14.94 2.43
CA ALA A 76 7.17 15.96 1.48
C ALA A 76 8.61 16.37 1.76
N CYS A 77 9.40 16.48 0.70
CA CYS A 77 10.78 16.93 0.72
C CYS A 77 11.01 17.93 -0.42
N ASP A 78 12.15 18.61 -0.39
CA ASP A 78 12.55 19.46 -1.51
C ASP A 78 12.93 18.60 -2.73
N GLY A 79 12.78 19.15 -3.94
CA GLY A 79 12.94 18.36 -5.17
C GLY A 79 14.33 17.71 -5.37
N ASN A 80 15.36 18.18 -4.67
CA ASN A 80 16.70 17.58 -4.70
C ASN A 80 16.84 16.34 -3.79
N GLU A 81 15.86 16.10 -2.92
CA GLU A 81 15.82 14.98 -1.97
C GLU A 81 14.75 13.94 -2.34
N ASP A 82 14.03 14.15 -3.45
CA ASP A 82 13.00 13.23 -3.92
C ASP A 82 13.63 11.92 -4.44
N GLY A 83 13.44 10.85 -3.68
CA GLY A 83 13.94 9.51 -4.00
C GLY A 83 13.08 8.73 -5.00
N LEU A 84 11.93 9.26 -5.44
CA LEU A 84 11.05 8.59 -6.41
C LEU A 84 11.35 9.05 -7.84
N PHE A 85 12.32 8.43 -8.48
CA PHE A 85 12.77 8.79 -9.84
C PHE A 85 11.79 8.38 -10.94
N GLY A 86 11.10 7.25 -10.77
CA GLY A 86 10.20 6.70 -11.78
C GLY A 86 9.42 5.51 -11.26
N PHE A 87 8.38 5.15 -11.99
CA PHE A 87 7.53 3.98 -11.73
C PHE A 87 7.01 3.45 -13.06
N ASP A 88 6.72 2.15 -13.11
CA ASP A 88 6.14 1.49 -14.26
C ASP A 88 5.03 0.55 -13.77
N PHE A 89 3.81 0.79 -14.23
CA PHE A 89 2.62 0.03 -13.84
C PHE A 89 1.85 -0.39 -15.07
N HIS A 90 1.52 -1.67 -15.12
CA HIS A 90 0.70 -2.27 -16.15
C HIS A 90 -0.42 -3.07 -15.50
N SER A 91 -1.48 -3.32 -16.25
CA SER A 91 -2.57 -4.21 -15.86
C SER A 91 -2.99 -4.99 -17.10
N ASP A 92 -3.15 -6.29 -16.93
CA ASP A 92 -3.61 -7.20 -17.97
C ASP A 92 -5.00 -7.73 -17.60
N GLY A 93 -5.97 -7.48 -18.48
CA GLY A 93 -7.35 -7.91 -18.31
C GLY A 93 -7.72 -9.13 -19.15
N GLU A 94 -6.82 -9.63 -19.99
CA GLU A 94 -7.03 -10.77 -20.90
C GLU A 94 -7.00 -12.13 -20.15
N GLY A 95 -7.35 -12.14 -18.87
CA GLY A 95 -7.15 -13.26 -17.94
C GLY A 95 -7.53 -14.64 -18.50
N GLN A 96 -6.70 -15.65 -18.19
CA GLN A 96 -7.00 -17.07 -18.44
C GLN A 96 -8.03 -17.63 -17.46
#